data_AF-A0A2E4WSH5-F1
#
_entry.id   AF-A0A2E4WSH5-F1
#
_cell.length_a   1.000
_cell.length_b   1.000
_cell.length_c   1.000
_cell.angle_alpha   90.00
_cell.angle_beta   90.00
_cell.angle_gamma   90.00
#
_symmetry.space_group_name_H-M   'P 1'
#
loop_
_entity.id
_entity.type
_entity.pdbx_description
1 polymer ?
#
loop_
_entity_poly.entity_id
_entity_poly.type
_entity_poly.pdbx_seq_one_letter_code
_entity_poly.pdbx_strand_id
1 'polypeptide(L)'
;MDQIDFNFSRPLDFQRNLKINLFENLYKPFLKNKSEDLQIKHYNFLLLELFCCWYESKDQFLTISMSKRGYKAKSRYNPNSISSYLINVVKKLEKESLIEYFPGFYDAKKNISRQTRIRASQHLINEFKNKKLFHTNLINNQNREFLFLRDLNKKPIEYEDTFQTHEIREIMKNYNLLVEKTLFDIPNLEAKFLVRGDGRKILISDISSTSDVNFVETIDKIKSFSGAWWKKIDLHLTKQNINYFCINNSQTNYFDLSCFFENFLEKNFNKNFDFFRRNRPSFFKNNDQLNYFIIKGIQSKNFNGFFRSFFNDQYKLGFENKINKKKFELLVCNFLDKNSVFENLFFKNVDLGWQEFVDNWFFKLVKKFSPAEIPIFQIKDKIFFSNSVNKIVIEEIENIFQKLFNLKKINFSVGKCYDFNSKRNFFNKLLSNEKVSKRYAERNKIYLNIKDNKG
;
A
#
# COMPACT_ATOMS: atom_id res chain seq x y z
N MET A 1 -11.16 -12.78 26.90
CA MET A 1 -9.98 -11.99 26.52
C MET A 1 -9.79 -12.17 25.03
N ASP A 2 -9.79 -11.08 24.26
CA ASP A 2 -9.51 -11.17 22.82
C ASP A 2 -8.09 -11.71 22.61
N GLN A 3 -7.95 -12.67 21.70
CA GLN A 3 -6.66 -13.29 21.40
C GLN A 3 -5.70 -12.26 20.78
N ILE A 4 -4.46 -12.18 21.29
CA ILE A 4 -3.44 -11.25 20.79
C ILE A 4 -3.11 -11.56 19.33
N ASP A 5 -3.32 -10.58 18.44
CA ASP A 5 -3.02 -10.68 17.02
C ASP A 5 -1.63 -10.10 16.68
N PHE A 6 -0.59 -10.93 16.81
CA PHE A 6 0.79 -10.54 16.47
C PHE A 6 1.02 -10.22 14.99
N ASN A 7 0.07 -10.57 14.10
CA ASN A 7 0.17 -10.22 12.68
C ASN A 7 -0.28 -8.78 12.44
N PHE A 8 -1.05 -8.18 13.37
CA PHE A 8 -1.39 -6.78 13.34
C PHE A 8 -0.23 -5.91 13.82
N SER A 9 0.76 -5.76 12.94
CA SER A 9 2.01 -5.06 13.26
C SER A 9 2.56 -4.26 12.08
N ARG A 10 3.34 -3.21 12.37
CA ARG A 10 4.10 -2.43 11.37
C ARG A 10 5.59 -2.41 11.68
N PRO A 11 6.48 -2.29 10.69
CA PRO A 11 7.90 -2.04 10.93
C PRO A 11 8.13 -0.61 11.44
N LEU A 12 9.32 -0.36 11.96
CA LEU A 12 9.84 0.99 12.17
C LEU A 12 9.93 1.75 10.85
N ASP A 13 9.46 2.99 10.84
CA ASP A 13 9.76 3.95 9.78
C ASP A 13 10.95 4.82 10.20
N PHE A 14 12.13 4.57 9.66
CA PHE A 14 13.35 5.32 10.00
C PHE A 14 13.35 6.77 9.52
N GLN A 15 12.34 7.18 8.75
CA GLN A 15 12.28 8.48 8.08
C GLN A 15 11.26 9.43 8.74
N ARG A 16 11.01 9.28 10.05
CA ARG A 16 10.19 10.22 10.83
C ARG A 16 10.91 11.52 11.14
N ASN A 17 10.15 12.60 11.32
CA ASN A 17 10.68 13.89 11.70
C ASN A 17 10.94 13.98 13.20
N LEU A 18 12.21 13.84 13.60
CA LEU A 18 12.61 13.92 15.00
C LEU A 18 12.61 15.35 15.57
N LYS A 19 12.38 16.38 14.74
CA LYS A 19 12.16 17.75 15.23
C LYS A 19 10.83 17.87 15.99
N ILE A 20 9.92 16.90 15.83
CA ILE A 20 8.71 16.77 16.65
C ILE A 20 9.10 16.23 18.04
N ASN A 21 9.65 17.11 18.89
CA ASN A 21 10.12 16.75 20.23
C ASN A 21 8.97 16.76 21.26
N LEU A 22 8.01 15.85 21.13
CA LEU A 22 6.79 15.82 21.96
C LEU A 22 6.99 15.22 23.36
N PHE A 23 8.04 14.41 23.53
CA PHE A 23 8.17 13.47 24.65
C PHE A 23 9.42 13.70 25.48
N GLU A 24 9.96 14.91 25.45
CA GLU A 24 11.16 15.31 26.19
C GLU A 24 11.06 15.01 27.70
N ASN A 25 9.88 15.24 28.27
CA ASN A 25 9.58 14.94 29.67
C ASN A 25 9.75 13.45 30.01
N LEU A 26 9.54 12.54 29.06
CA LEU A 26 9.57 11.10 29.31
C LEU A 26 10.98 10.52 29.34
N TYR A 27 11.89 11.02 28.51
CA TYR A 27 13.25 10.46 28.43
C TYR A 27 14.31 11.27 29.16
N LYS A 28 14.05 12.56 29.49
CA LYS A 28 14.99 13.39 30.25
C LYS A 28 15.54 12.71 31.52
N PRO A 29 14.70 12.05 32.35
CA PRO A 29 15.18 11.35 33.55
C PRO A 29 16.17 10.20 33.26
N PHE A 30 16.27 9.74 32.01
CA PHE A 30 17.13 8.63 31.61
C PHE A 30 18.50 9.07 31.10
N LEU A 31 18.73 10.37 30.92
CA LEU A 31 20.00 10.93 30.41
C LEU A 31 21.03 11.03 31.54
N LYS A 32 22.29 10.64 31.28
CA LYS A 32 23.38 10.56 32.29
C LYS A 32 24.71 11.25 31.87
N ASN A 33 24.68 12.34 31.09
CA ASN A 33 25.83 13.16 30.58
C ASN A 33 26.48 12.78 29.22
N LYS A 34 27.11 13.81 28.61
CA LYS A 34 27.98 13.99 27.42
C LYS A 34 27.63 13.32 26.08
N SER A 35 26.81 12.27 26.02
CA SER A 35 26.28 11.71 24.75
C SER A 35 24.78 11.94 24.60
N GLU A 36 24.28 13.03 25.19
CA GLU A 36 22.85 13.37 25.24
C GLU A 36 22.22 13.33 23.85
N ASP A 37 22.84 13.92 22.84
CA ASP A 37 22.27 13.98 21.48
C ASP A 37 21.99 12.60 20.87
N LEU A 38 22.92 11.63 21.04
CA LEU A 38 22.71 10.28 20.53
C LEU A 38 21.54 9.61 21.24
N GLN A 39 21.48 9.71 22.58
CA GLN A 39 20.45 9.08 23.38
C GLN A 39 19.09 9.71 23.11
N ILE A 40 19.02 11.04 23.21
CA ILE A 40 17.84 11.88 22.93
C ILE A 40 17.25 11.48 21.59
N LYS A 41 18.08 11.40 20.54
CA LYS A 41 17.62 11.04 19.19
C LYS A 41 16.92 9.67 19.14
N HIS A 42 17.49 8.65 19.80
CA HIS A 42 16.91 7.30 19.77
C HIS A 42 15.67 7.18 20.67
N TYR A 43 15.63 7.88 21.81
CA TYR A 43 14.42 7.98 22.63
C TYR A 43 13.30 8.69 21.88
N ASN A 44 13.59 9.87 21.30
CA ASN A 44 12.65 10.62 20.48
C ASN A 44 12.10 9.78 19.34
N PHE A 45 12.98 9.08 18.63
CA PHE A 45 12.57 8.20 17.54
C PHE A 45 11.62 7.09 18.01
N LEU A 46 11.97 6.35 19.07
CA LEU A 46 11.14 5.24 19.51
C LEU A 46 9.81 5.69 20.08
N LEU A 47 9.80 6.76 20.88
CA LEU A 47 8.57 7.31 21.47
C LEU A 47 7.65 7.87 20.38
N LEU A 48 8.19 8.54 19.36
CA LEU A 48 7.42 9.01 18.20
C LEU A 48 6.84 7.85 17.40
N GLU A 49 7.61 6.78 17.13
CA GLU A 49 7.10 5.59 16.43
C GLU A 49 6.02 4.85 17.24
N LEU A 50 6.18 4.74 18.56
CA LEU A 50 5.17 4.17 19.46
C LEU A 50 3.91 5.03 19.50
N PHE A 51 4.05 6.35 19.54
CA PHE A 51 2.93 7.28 19.45
C PHE A 51 2.18 7.11 18.15
N CYS A 52 2.88 7.08 17.01
CA CYS A 52 2.28 6.85 15.69
C CYS A 52 1.55 5.51 15.66
N CYS A 53 2.18 4.43 16.13
CA CYS A 53 1.60 3.10 16.18
C CYS A 53 0.28 3.09 16.99
N TRP A 54 0.29 3.69 18.18
CA TRP A 54 -0.90 3.80 19.03
C TRP A 54 -1.99 4.68 18.40
N TYR A 55 -1.60 5.81 17.80
CA TYR A 55 -2.52 6.75 17.16
C TYR A 55 -3.28 6.09 16.00
N GLU A 56 -2.60 5.25 15.21
CA GLU A 56 -3.24 4.45 14.16
C GLU A 56 -4.18 3.40 14.77
N SER A 57 -3.69 2.63 15.75
CA SER A 57 -4.53 1.72 16.55
C SER A 57 -3.84 1.28 17.85
N LYS A 58 -4.59 1.28 18.95
CA LYS A 58 -4.15 0.75 20.26
C LYS A 58 -3.78 -0.74 20.24
N ASP A 59 -4.31 -1.49 19.28
CA ASP A 59 -4.10 -2.94 19.18
C ASP A 59 -2.96 -3.31 18.23
N GLN A 60 -2.34 -2.33 17.54
CA GLN A 60 -1.24 -2.57 16.63
C GLN A 60 0.08 -2.66 17.37
N PHE A 61 0.93 -3.61 16.96
CA PHE A 61 2.31 -3.72 17.42
C PHE A 61 3.31 -3.02 16.49
N LEU A 62 4.36 -2.47 17.09
CA LEU A 62 5.57 -2.07 16.40
C LEU A 62 6.55 -3.25 16.36
N THR A 63 7.03 -3.56 15.17
CA THR A 63 8.02 -4.62 14.93
C THR A 63 9.42 -4.06 15.02
N ILE A 64 10.26 -4.67 15.85
CA ILE A 64 11.63 -4.21 16.09
C ILE A 64 12.65 -5.34 15.99
N SER A 65 13.80 -5.06 15.37
CA SER A 65 14.95 -5.96 15.38
C SER A 65 15.73 -5.77 16.68
N MET A 66 15.91 -6.86 17.44
CA MET A 66 16.82 -6.89 18.60
C MET A 66 18.25 -7.31 18.22
N SER A 67 18.59 -7.30 16.93
CA SER A 67 19.92 -7.57 16.39
C SER A 67 20.54 -6.31 15.78
N LYS A 68 21.85 -6.11 15.98
CA LYS A 68 22.63 -5.02 15.38
C LYS A 68 22.50 -5.00 13.85
N ARG A 69 22.35 -6.16 13.21
CA ARG A 69 22.22 -6.30 11.74
C ARG A 69 20.94 -5.67 11.19
N GLY A 70 19.94 -5.41 12.03
CA GLY A 70 18.70 -4.74 11.61
C GLY A 70 18.84 -3.23 11.45
N TYR A 71 20.02 -2.66 11.70
CA TYR A 71 20.25 -1.22 11.69
C TYR A 71 21.43 -0.86 10.79
N LYS A 72 21.22 0.10 9.90
CA LYS A 72 22.25 0.70 9.06
C LYS A 72 22.18 2.22 9.23
N ALA A 73 23.00 2.76 10.14
CA ALA A 73 22.95 4.18 10.51
C ALA A 73 23.38 5.10 9.36
N LYS A 74 24.42 4.70 8.62
CA LYS A 74 24.87 5.40 7.40
C LYS A 74 24.14 4.81 6.19
N SER A 75 22.92 5.30 5.93
CA SER A 75 22.10 4.90 4.80
C SER A 75 21.17 6.02 4.40
N ARG A 76 20.94 6.22 3.10
CA ARG A 76 19.94 7.20 2.62
C ARG A 76 18.53 6.88 3.11
N TYR A 77 18.21 5.61 3.34
CA TYR A 77 16.92 5.15 3.85
C TYR A 77 16.75 5.32 5.37
N ASN A 78 17.78 5.88 6.04
CA ASN A 78 17.79 6.17 7.47
C ASN A 78 18.35 7.59 7.70
N PRO A 79 17.62 8.64 7.28
CA PRO A 79 18.08 10.03 7.35
C PRO A 79 18.34 10.49 8.79
N ASN A 80 17.74 9.82 9.78
CA ASN A 80 17.96 10.08 11.20
C ASN A 80 19.22 9.41 11.77
N SER A 81 19.91 8.58 11.00
CA SER A 81 21.06 7.79 11.47
C SER A 81 20.76 7.01 12.75
N ILE A 82 19.59 6.36 12.79
CA ILE A 82 19.20 5.48 13.90
C ILE A 82 20.07 4.23 13.84
N SER A 83 20.79 3.99 14.92
CA SER A 83 21.74 2.89 15.06
C SER A 83 21.15 1.77 15.92
N SER A 84 21.92 0.69 16.06
CA SER A 84 21.58 -0.40 16.99
C SER A 84 21.50 0.02 18.47
N TYR A 85 21.91 1.26 18.82
CA TYR A 85 21.64 1.83 20.15
C TYR A 85 20.15 1.85 20.50
N LEU A 86 19.25 1.82 19.50
CA LEU A 86 17.81 1.68 19.72
C LEU A 86 17.46 0.47 20.60
N ILE A 87 18.24 -0.62 20.53
CA ILE A 87 18.05 -1.81 21.36
C ILE A 87 18.17 -1.47 22.87
N ASN A 88 19.09 -0.57 23.23
CA ASN A 88 19.25 -0.13 24.62
C ASN A 88 18.05 0.70 25.07
N VAL A 89 17.54 1.55 24.19
CA VAL A 89 16.33 2.35 24.44
C VAL A 89 15.13 1.43 24.68
N VAL A 90 14.92 0.40 23.83
CA VAL A 90 13.85 -0.59 24.02
C VAL A 90 13.93 -1.24 25.39
N LYS A 91 15.11 -1.78 25.76
CA LYS A 91 15.32 -2.44 27.06
C LYS A 91 15.08 -1.49 28.23
N LYS A 92 15.45 -0.22 28.08
CA LYS A 92 15.20 0.79 29.12
C LYS A 92 13.71 1.08 29.25
N LEU A 93 12.99 1.32 28.15
CA LEU A 93 11.54 1.55 28.21
C LEU A 93 10.78 0.33 28.76
N GLU A 94 11.24 -0.89 28.46
CA GLU A 94 10.70 -2.13 29.03
C GLU A 94 10.92 -2.17 30.55
N LYS A 95 12.15 -1.92 31.01
CA LYS A 95 12.48 -1.87 32.45
C LYS A 95 11.63 -0.86 33.22
N GLU A 96 11.33 0.29 32.60
CA GLU A 96 10.49 1.34 33.19
C GLU A 96 8.98 1.10 32.97
N SER A 97 8.57 -0.06 32.43
CA SER A 97 7.17 -0.42 32.15
C SER A 97 6.42 0.58 31.26
N LEU A 98 7.14 1.29 30.39
CA LEU A 98 6.58 2.22 29.40
C LEU A 98 6.12 1.51 28.12
N ILE A 99 6.57 0.28 27.89
CA ILE A 99 6.15 -0.57 26.78
C ILE A 99 5.75 -1.94 27.26
N GLU A 100 4.80 -2.55 26.54
CA GLU A 100 4.61 -3.99 26.56
C GLU A 100 5.59 -4.62 25.56
N TYR A 101 6.35 -5.63 26.01
CA TYR A 101 7.40 -6.26 25.24
C TYR A 101 7.11 -7.74 25.01
N PHE A 102 7.14 -8.17 23.75
CA PHE A 102 6.94 -9.56 23.34
C PHE A 102 8.17 -10.02 22.53
N PRO A 103 8.97 -10.96 23.07
CA PRO A 103 10.21 -11.37 22.41
C PRO A 103 9.93 -12.03 21.06
N GLY A 104 10.82 -11.77 20.09
CA GLY A 104 10.83 -12.51 18.84
C GLY A 104 11.15 -13.98 19.06
N PHE A 105 10.64 -14.84 18.18
CA PHE A 105 10.84 -16.29 18.26
C PHE A 105 10.84 -16.94 16.88
N TYR A 106 11.34 -18.17 16.83
CA TYR A 106 11.21 -19.07 15.70
C TYR A 106 10.54 -20.36 16.15
N ASP A 107 9.37 -20.65 15.59
CA ASP A 107 8.65 -21.91 15.77
C ASP A 107 8.93 -22.79 14.56
N ALA A 108 9.81 -23.78 14.74
CA ALA A 108 10.20 -24.72 13.68
C ALA A 108 9.04 -25.63 13.25
N LYS A 109 8.12 -25.99 14.16
CA LYS A 109 6.99 -26.89 13.85
C LYS A 109 5.98 -26.21 12.93
N LYS A 110 5.70 -24.93 13.20
CA LYS A 110 4.78 -24.13 12.36
C LYS A 110 5.49 -23.42 11.21
N ASN A 111 6.82 -23.46 11.18
CA ASN A 111 7.67 -22.68 10.27
C ASN A 111 7.33 -21.18 10.32
N ILE A 112 7.18 -20.64 11.54
CA ILE A 112 6.84 -19.24 11.76
C ILE A 112 8.00 -18.56 12.49
N SER A 113 8.58 -17.53 11.87
CA SER A 113 9.53 -16.63 12.51
C SER A 113 8.89 -15.28 12.76
N ARG A 114 9.10 -14.72 13.95
CA ARG A 114 8.67 -13.37 14.30
C ARG A 114 9.81 -12.60 14.95
N GLN A 115 9.96 -11.34 14.53
CA GLN A 115 10.75 -10.36 15.27
C GLN A 115 9.99 -9.91 16.53
N THR A 116 10.70 -9.26 17.44
CA THR A 116 10.12 -8.67 18.66
C THR A 116 8.96 -7.73 18.29
N ARG A 117 7.92 -7.78 19.12
CA ARG A 117 6.74 -6.91 19.04
C ARG A 117 6.68 -6.08 20.30
N ILE A 118 6.50 -4.77 20.14
CA ILE A 118 6.32 -3.84 21.25
C ILE A 118 5.09 -2.97 21.00
N ARG A 119 4.45 -2.49 22.06
CA ARG A 119 3.44 -1.43 21.99
C ARG A 119 3.51 -0.57 23.25
N ALA A 120 2.94 0.62 23.20
CA ALA A 120 2.91 1.51 24.36
C ALA A 120 2.11 0.87 25.50
N SER A 121 2.62 0.96 26.73
CA SER A 121 1.86 0.55 27.92
C SER A 121 0.73 1.55 28.19
N GLN A 122 -0.22 1.20 29.06
CA GLN A 122 -1.31 2.12 29.43
C GLN A 122 -0.79 3.44 30.03
N HIS A 123 0.32 3.39 30.77
CA HIS A 123 1.00 4.58 31.29
C HIS A 123 1.47 5.49 30.15
N LEU A 124 2.21 4.95 29.18
CA LEU A 124 2.68 5.72 28.03
C LEU A 124 1.53 6.24 27.15
N ILE A 125 0.46 5.46 27.00
CA ILE A 125 -0.76 5.89 26.29
C ILE A 125 -1.42 7.09 26.97
N ASN A 126 -1.43 7.16 28.29
CA ASN A 126 -2.00 8.31 29.00
C ASN A 126 -1.20 9.58 28.73
N GLU A 127 0.13 9.48 28.67
CA GLU A 127 1.00 10.57 28.23
C GLU A 127 0.71 10.99 26.79
N PHE A 128 0.47 10.02 25.90
CA PHE A 128 0.15 10.28 24.49
C PHE A 128 -1.17 11.03 24.29
N LYS A 129 -2.22 10.71 25.05
CA LYS A 129 -3.53 11.37 24.93
C LYS A 129 -3.48 12.89 25.16
N ASN A 130 -2.51 13.35 25.95
CA ASN A 130 -2.32 14.76 26.25
C ASN A 130 -1.56 15.52 25.13
N LYS A 131 -1.08 14.81 24.11
CA LYS A 131 -0.33 15.38 23.00
C LYS A 131 -1.21 15.43 21.75
N LYS A 132 -1.26 16.61 21.11
CA LYS A 132 -1.89 16.77 19.80
C LYS A 132 -0.81 16.69 18.74
N LEU A 133 -0.87 15.68 17.88
CA LEU A 133 -0.07 15.64 16.66
C LEU A 133 -0.85 16.40 15.59
N PHE A 134 -0.37 17.59 15.25
CA PHE A 134 -0.98 18.42 14.22
C PHE A 134 -0.31 18.13 12.88
N HIS A 135 -1.08 17.59 11.94
CA HIS A 135 -0.77 17.45 10.52
C HIS A 135 0.28 16.39 10.14
N THR A 136 -0.01 15.68 9.04
CA THR A 136 0.87 14.64 8.47
C THR A 136 2.16 15.18 7.90
N ASN A 137 2.14 16.43 7.43
CA ASN A 137 3.29 17.16 6.89
C ASN A 137 4.44 17.26 7.89
N LEU A 138 4.15 17.21 9.19
CA LEU A 138 5.16 17.26 10.22
C LEU A 138 5.78 15.90 10.50
N ILE A 139 5.12 14.79 10.14
CA ILE A 139 5.49 13.43 10.60
C ILE A 139 6.72 12.89 9.88
N ASN A 140 6.92 13.25 8.62
CA ASN A 140 8.01 12.74 7.79
C ASN A 140 9.23 13.67 7.83
N ASN A 141 10.43 13.08 7.85
CA ASN A 141 11.69 13.81 7.79
C ASN A 141 11.77 14.60 6.47
N GLN A 142 12.32 15.82 6.51
CA GLN A 142 12.54 16.67 5.33
C GLN A 142 13.39 15.99 4.25
N ASN A 143 14.32 15.12 4.68
CA ASN A 143 15.20 14.33 3.83
C ASN A 143 14.69 12.90 3.62
N ARG A 144 13.38 12.67 3.74
CA ARG A 144 12.78 11.36 3.45
C ARG A 144 13.09 10.96 2.00
N GLU A 145 13.65 9.78 1.83
CA GLU A 145 13.83 9.15 0.54
C GLU A 145 12.55 8.43 0.11
N PHE A 146 12.13 8.68 -1.13
CA PHE A 146 10.94 8.09 -1.76
C PHE A 146 11.30 7.05 -2.83
N LEU A 147 12.57 7.02 -3.25
CA LEU A 147 13.09 6.08 -4.22
C LEU A 147 13.88 4.98 -3.52
N PHE A 148 13.45 3.73 -3.66
CA PHE A 148 14.11 2.57 -3.05
C PHE A 148 14.71 1.66 -4.11
N LEU A 149 16.04 1.63 -4.20
CA LEU A 149 16.74 0.62 -4.98
C LEU A 149 16.93 -0.66 -4.14
N ARG A 150 16.60 -1.81 -4.72
CA ARG A 150 16.68 -3.12 -4.05
C ARG A 150 17.50 -4.11 -4.85
N ASP A 151 18.15 -5.05 -4.16
CA ASP A 151 18.72 -6.22 -4.80
C ASP A 151 17.64 -7.24 -5.22
N LEU A 152 18.03 -8.31 -5.93
CA LEU A 152 17.16 -9.44 -6.28
C LEU A 152 16.52 -10.13 -5.05
N ASN A 153 17.13 -9.99 -3.87
CA ASN A 153 16.62 -10.50 -2.59
C ASN A 153 15.70 -9.48 -1.87
N LYS A 154 15.32 -8.39 -2.55
CA LYS A 154 14.46 -7.30 -2.05
C LYS A 154 15.07 -6.46 -0.92
N LYS A 155 16.36 -6.61 -0.65
CA LYS A 155 17.08 -5.81 0.34
C LYS A 155 17.42 -4.45 -0.24
N PRO A 156 17.25 -3.36 0.53
CA PRO A 156 17.62 -2.03 0.07
C PRO A 156 19.13 -1.92 -0.16
N ILE A 157 19.52 -1.31 -1.26
CA ILE A 157 20.90 -0.99 -1.64
C ILE A 157 21.06 0.52 -1.87
N GLU A 158 22.23 1.07 -1.56
CA GLU A 158 22.52 2.48 -1.81
C GLU A 158 22.72 2.72 -3.31
N TYR A 159 22.58 3.97 -3.74
CA TYR A 159 22.86 4.41 -5.10
C TYR A 159 23.42 5.83 -5.09
N GLU A 160 24.11 6.19 -6.17
CA GLU A 160 24.63 7.53 -6.39
C GLU A 160 23.55 8.44 -6.96
N ASP A 161 23.54 9.70 -6.54
CA ASP A 161 22.58 10.65 -7.07
C ASP A 161 22.95 11.05 -8.51
N THR A 162 21.98 10.88 -9.41
CA THR A 162 22.02 11.31 -10.81
C THR A 162 20.88 12.28 -11.09
N PHE A 163 20.91 12.97 -12.23
CA PHE A 163 19.80 13.82 -12.69
C PHE A 163 18.46 13.08 -12.66
N GLN A 164 18.42 11.83 -13.14
CA GLN A 164 17.22 11.01 -13.14
C GLN A 164 16.71 10.73 -11.71
N THR A 165 17.61 10.41 -10.76
CA THR A 165 17.20 10.18 -9.36
C THR A 165 16.66 11.44 -8.71
N HIS A 166 17.22 12.61 -9.01
CA HIS A 166 16.71 13.90 -8.53
C HIS A 166 15.33 14.20 -9.10
N GLU A 167 15.13 13.98 -10.40
CA GLU A 167 13.83 14.18 -11.05
C GLU A 167 12.75 13.30 -10.42
N ILE A 168 13.02 12.00 -10.26
CA ILE A 168 12.06 11.07 -9.64
C ILE A 168 11.75 11.49 -8.20
N ARG A 169 12.77 11.91 -7.44
CA ARG A 169 12.60 12.37 -6.05
C ARG A 169 11.68 13.57 -5.97
N GLU A 170 11.87 14.58 -6.82
CA GLU A 170 11.00 15.77 -6.84
C GLU A 170 9.58 15.43 -7.29
N ILE A 171 9.40 14.57 -8.30
CA ILE A 171 8.07 14.08 -8.71
C ILE A 171 7.35 13.40 -7.53
N MET A 172 8.03 12.48 -6.84
CA MET A 172 7.43 11.75 -5.72
C MET A 172 7.17 12.63 -4.50
N LYS A 173 8.04 13.61 -4.24
CA LYS A 173 7.83 14.61 -3.19
C LYS A 173 6.58 15.44 -3.47
N ASN A 174 6.43 15.97 -4.69
CA ASN A 174 5.24 16.73 -5.09
C ASN A 174 3.96 15.89 -5.02
N TYR A 175 4.03 14.64 -5.47
CA TYR A 175 2.91 13.70 -5.36
C TYR A 175 2.51 13.46 -3.90
N ASN A 176 3.47 13.18 -3.03
CA ASN A 176 3.18 12.92 -1.62
C ASN A 176 2.67 14.17 -0.89
N LEU A 177 3.14 15.37 -1.25
CA LEU A 177 2.58 16.63 -0.74
C LEU A 177 1.11 16.83 -1.16
N LEU A 178 0.75 16.46 -2.39
CA LEU A 178 -0.64 16.48 -2.85
C LEU A 178 -1.49 15.44 -2.12
N VAL A 179 -0.98 14.22 -1.94
CA VAL A 179 -1.63 13.15 -1.17
C VAL A 179 -1.89 13.59 0.28
N GLU A 180 -0.93 14.24 0.94
CA GLU A 180 -1.10 14.75 2.31
C GLU A 180 -2.21 15.78 2.44
N LYS A 181 -2.48 16.55 1.38
CA LYS A 181 -3.57 17.54 1.32
C LYS A 181 -4.90 16.95 0.85
N THR A 182 -4.97 15.66 0.56
CA THR A 182 -6.13 15.02 -0.07
C THR A 182 -6.77 14.00 0.87
N LEU A 183 -8.09 14.08 1.04
CA LEU A 183 -8.84 13.05 1.75
C LEU A 183 -9.14 11.90 0.79
N PHE A 184 -8.38 10.81 0.88
CA PHE A 184 -8.69 9.54 0.20
C PHE A 184 -9.12 8.49 1.23
N ASP A 185 -10.37 8.02 1.12
CA ASP A 185 -10.97 7.17 2.14
C ASP A 185 -12.16 6.32 1.62
N ILE A 186 -12.72 5.49 2.49
CA ILE A 186 -13.93 4.66 2.30
C ILE A 186 -15.01 5.14 3.29
N PRO A 187 -15.98 5.99 2.88
CA PRO A 187 -16.84 6.71 3.82
C PRO A 187 -17.77 5.85 4.68
N ASN A 188 -18.19 4.68 4.21
CA ASN A 188 -19.05 3.75 4.95
C ASN A 188 -18.27 2.78 5.87
N LEU A 189 -16.93 2.82 5.87
CA LEU A 189 -16.13 1.95 6.72
C LEU A 189 -16.01 2.52 8.13
N GLU A 190 -16.61 1.85 9.12
CA GLU A 190 -16.51 2.22 10.54
C GLU A 190 -15.20 1.75 11.17
N ALA A 191 -14.73 0.54 10.83
CA ALA A 191 -13.46 0.03 11.32
C ALA A 191 -12.28 0.88 10.80
N LYS A 192 -11.24 1.05 11.63
CA LYS A 192 -10.00 1.75 11.22
C LYS A 192 -9.11 0.92 10.28
N PHE A 193 -9.48 -0.32 9.99
CA PHE A 193 -8.68 -1.22 9.16
C PHE A 193 -9.55 -2.04 8.19
N LEU A 194 -8.92 -2.51 7.13
CA LEU A 194 -9.44 -3.50 6.19
C LEU A 194 -8.82 -4.87 6.49
N VAL A 195 -9.54 -5.96 6.24
CA VAL A 195 -9.03 -7.33 6.39
C VAL A 195 -8.82 -7.95 5.02
N ARG A 196 -7.56 -8.25 4.70
CA ARG A 196 -7.16 -8.91 3.44
C ARG A 196 -7.68 -10.34 3.38
N GLY A 197 -7.66 -10.93 2.18
CA GLY A 197 -7.99 -12.34 1.98
C GLY A 197 -7.06 -13.32 2.73
N ASP A 198 -5.87 -12.88 3.15
CA ASP A 198 -4.97 -13.66 4.02
C ASP A 198 -5.16 -13.38 5.52
N GLY A 199 -6.23 -12.68 5.90
CA GLY A 199 -6.56 -12.33 7.28
C GLY A 199 -5.74 -11.17 7.87
N ARG A 200 -4.77 -10.62 7.12
CA ARG A 200 -3.95 -9.49 7.61
C ARG A 200 -4.73 -8.19 7.56
N LYS A 201 -4.57 -7.39 8.61
CA LYS A 201 -5.19 -6.07 8.72
C LYS A 201 -4.34 -4.99 8.00
N ILE A 202 -5.02 -4.10 7.27
CA ILE A 202 -4.46 -2.88 6.69
C ILE A 202 -5.09 -1.70 7.41
N LEU A 203 -4.31 -0.92 8.15
CA LEU A 203 -4.81 0.32 8.74
C LEU A 203 -5.06 1.37 7.67
N ILE A 204 -6.18 2.08 7.80
CA ILE A 204 -6.48 3.29 7.04
C ILE A 204 -6.09 4.48 7.91
N SER A 205 -5.00 5.15 7.52
CA SER A 205 -4.40 6.22 8.32
C SER A 205 -3.57 7.14 7.45
N ASP A 206 -3.61 8.44 7.74
CA ASP A 206 -2.79 9.45 7.06
C ASP A 206 -1.29 9.26 7.32
N ILE A 207 -0.91 8.69 8.47
CA ILE A 207 0.48 8.34 8.81
C ILE A 207 1.04 7.27 7.85
N SER A 208 0.14 6.52 7.21
CA SER A 208 0.43 5.42 6.28
C SER A 208 0.03 5.74 4.85
N SER A 209 -0.11 7.02 4.47
CA SER A 209 -0.51 7.44 3.12
C SER A 209 0.66 7.78 2.18
N THR A 210 1.90 7.81 2.68
CA THR A 210 3.08 8.12 1.85
C THR A 210 3.35 7.02 0.84
N SER A 211 3.49 7.39 -0.43
CA SER A 211 3.83 6.49 -1.54
C SER A 211 5.32 6.55 -1.87
N ASP A 212 5.92 5.38 -2.05
CA ASP A 212 7.32 5.23 -2.46
C ASP A 212 7.41 4.48 -3.79
N VAL A 213 8.48 4.67 -4.55
CA VAL A 213 8.78 3.90 -5.77
C VAL A 213 9.97 2.97 -5.53
N ASN A 214 9.88 1.74 -6.03
CA ASN A 214 10.90 0.72 -5.87
C ASN A 214 11.50 0.36 -7.23
N PHE A 215 12.82 0.18 -7.23
CA PHE A 215 13.65 -0.27 -8.33
C PHE A 215 14.35 -1.58 -7.93
N VAL A 216 14.80 -2.36 -8.90
CA VAL A 216 15.53 -3.62 -8.67
C VAL A 216 16.80 -3.61 -9.49
N GLU A 217 17.95 -3.77 -8.83
CA GLU A 217 19.33 -3.72 -9.35
C GLU A 217 19.73 -2.36 -9.97
N THR A 218 18.93 -1.80 -10.88
CA THR A 218 19.18 -0.53 -11.57
C THR A 218 18.00 0.44 -11.50
N ILE A 219 18.28 1.75 -11.64
CA ILE A 219 17.26 2.82 -11.66
C ILE A 219 16.79 3.08 -13.10
N ASP A 220 16.37 2.03 -13.80
CA ASP A 220 15.93 2.16 -15.20
C ASP A 220 14.41 2.25 -15.30
N LYS A 221 13.72 1.34 -14.62
CA LYS A 221 12.25 1.22 -14.64
C LYS A 221 11.72 0.99 -13.25
N ILE A 222 10.63 1.68 -12.93
CA ILE A 222 9.93 1.49 -11.66
C ILE A 222 9.40 0.07 -11.63
N LYS A 223 9.83 -0.73 -10.64
CA LYS A 223 9.33 -2.09 -10.45
C LYS A 223 8.04 -2.13 -9.67
N SER A 224 7.89 -1.25 -8.68
CA SER A 224 6.60 -1.12 -8.00
C SER A 224 6.42 0.16 -7.19
N PHE A 225 5.17 0.57 -6.99
CA PHE A 225 4.79 1.50 -5.92
C PHE A 225 4.56 0.77 -4.59
N SER A 226 4.95 1.41 -3.48
CA SER A 226 4.72 0.89 -2.12
C SER A 226 4.41 2.00 -1.10
N GLY A 227 4.46 1.66 0.20
CA GLY A 227 4.25 2.59 1.30
C GLY A 227 2.77 2.70 1.67
N ALA A 228 2.02 3.39 0.82
CA ALA A 228 0.66 3.82 1.12
C ALA A 228 -0.29 2.65 1.43
N TRP A 229 -1.24 2.85 2.34
CA TRP A 229 -2.14 1.78 2.80
C TRP A 229 -2.96 1.19 1.66
N TRP A 230 -3.38 1.99 0.69
CA TRP A 230 -4.13 1.51 -0.47
C TRP A 230 -3.29 0.65 -1.43
N LYS A 231 -1.96 0.75 -1.40
CA LYS A 231 -1.06 -0.16 -2.14
C LYS A 231 -1.01 -1.57 -1.54
N LYS A 232 -1.52 -1.74 -0.32
CA LYS A 232 -1.56 -3.04 0.38
C LYS A 232 -2.86 -3.81 0.13
N ILE A 233 -3.86 -3.16 -0.47
CA ILE A 233 -5.16 -3.73 -0.83
C ILE A 233 -4.97 -4.85 -1.85
N ASP A 234 -5.62 -5.98 -1.61
CA ASP A 234 -5.66 -7.13 -2.52
C ASP A 234 -6.94 -7.13 -3.36
N LEU A 235 -7.06 -8.08 -4.28
CA LEU A 235 -8.20 -8.12 -5.19
C LEU A 235 -9.52 -8.40 -4.47
N HIS A 236 -9.47 -9.18 -3.38
CA HIS A 236 -10.62 -9.40 -2.50
C HIS A 236 -11.19 -8.08 -1.97
N LEU A 237 -10.33 -7.25 -1.37
CA LEU A 237 -10.72 -5.95 -0.85
C LEU A 237 -11.08 -4.97 -1.96
N THR A 238 -10.38 -4.98 -3.11
CA THR A 238 -10.75 -4.15 -4.26
C THR A 238 -12.19 -4.47 -4.67
N LYS A 239 -12.54 -5.73 -4.88
CA LYS A 239 -13.91 -6.13 -5.28
C LYS A 239 -14.98 -5.66 -4.29
N GLN A 240 -14.70 -5.74 -2.99
CA GLN A 240 -15.64 -5.31 -1.95
C GLN A 240 -15.80 -3.79 -1.85
N ASN A 241 -14.74 -3.03 -2.15
CA ASN A 241 -14.67 -1.60 -1.81
C ASN A 241 -14.56 -0.66 -3.02
N ILE A 242 -14.42 -1.19 -4.24
CA ILE A 242 -14.13 -0.39 -5.44
C ILE A 242 -15.15 0.75 -5.66
N ASN A 243 -16.42 0.52 -5.35
CA ASN A 243 -17.48 1.52 -5.50
C ASN A 243 -17.59 2.47 -4.30
N TYR A 244 -16.78 2.33 -3.26
CA TYR A 244 -16.90 3.08 -2.02
C TYR A 244 -15.72 4.02 -1.74
N PHE A 245 -14.68 4.01 -2.58
CA PHE A 245 -13.60 4.98 -2.45
C PHE A 245 -14.10 6.40 -2.76
N CYS A 246 -13.59 7.36 -2.00
CA CYS A 246 -13.93 8.77 -2.14
C CYS A 246 -12.69 9.64 -2.03
N ILE A 247 -12.58 10.61 -2.93
CA ILE A 247 -11.55 11.66 -2.95
C ILE A 247 -12.20 12.99 -2.58
N ASN A 248 -11.71 13.67 -1.54
CA ASN A 248 -12.11 15.03 -1.14
C ASN A 248 -13.63 15.23 -0.96
N ASN A 249 -14.35 14.22 -0.45
CA ASN A 249 -15.81 14.21 -0.37
C ASN A 249 -16.50 14.45 -1.73
N SER A 250 -15.90 14.03 -2.83
CA SER A 250 -16.47 14.20 -4.16
C SER A 250 -16.86 12.85 -4.76
N GLN A 251 -17.82 12.89 -5.69
CA GLN A 251 -18.08 11.74 -6.54
C GLN A 251 -16.77 11.33 -7.23
N THR A 252 -16.39 10.07 -7.04
CA THR A 252 -15.11 9.54 -7.49
C THR A 252 -15.34 8.55 -8.61
N ASN A 253 -14.54 8.63 -9.66
CA ASN A 253 -14.55 7.67 -10.76
C ASN A 253 -13.28 6.82 -10.69
N TYR A 254 -13.29 5.68 -11.36
CA TYR A 254 -12.09 4.89 -11.57
C TYR A 254 -11.98 4.38 -13.01
N PHE A 255 -10.75 4.35 -13.49
CA PHE A 255 -10.39 3.71 -14.75
C PHE A 255 -9.84 2.31 -14.47
N ASP A 256 -10.38 1.30 -15.16
CA ASP A 256 -9.97 -0.09 -15.01
C ASP A 256 -8.97 -0.50 -16.09
N LEU A 257 -7.70 -0.68 -15.74
CA LEU A 257 -6.65 -1.12 -16.65
C LEU A 257 -6.67 -2.63 -16.93
N SER A 258 -7.39 -3.42 -16.13
CA SER A 258 -7.44 -4.88 -16.28
C SER A 258 -8.01 -5.32 -17.63
N CYS A 259 -8.81 -4.46 -18.29
CA CYS A 259 -9.36 -4.72 -19.61
C CYS A 259 -8.33 -4.59 -20.76
N PHE A 260 -7.13 -4.07 -20.49
CA PHE A 260 -6.02 -4.00 -21.45
C PHE A 260 -4.99 -5.11 -21.25
N PHE A 261 -5.25 -6.05 -20.36
CA PHE A 261 -4.32 -7.14 -20.06
C PHE A 261 -4.00 -7.97 -21.32
N GLU A 262 -5.00 -8.23 -22.16
CA GLU A 262 -4.79 -8.96 -23.41
C GLU A 262 -3.99 -8.15 -24.43
N ASN A 263 -4.22 -6.85 -24.58
CA ASN A 263 -3.38 -5.99 -25.44
C ASN A 263 -1.92 -5.99 -24.98
N PHE A 264 -1.71 -6.05 -23.67
CA PHE A 264 -0.38 -6.19 -23.09
C PHE A 264 0.25 -7.56 -23.39
N LEU A 265 -0.51 -8.66 -23.29
CA LEU A 265 -0.05 -9.99 -23.70
C LEU A 265 0.32 -10.04 -25.19
N GLU A 266 -0.51 -9.46 -26.06
CA GLU A 266 -0.29 -9.38 -27.50
C GLU A 266 1.03 -8.69 -27.82
N LYS A 267 1.25 -7.53 -27.20
CA LYS A 267 2.47 -6.77 -27.38
C LYS A 267 3.71 -7.50 -26.88
N ASN A 268 3.60 -8.21 -25.75
CA ASN A 268 4.76 -8.88 -25.13
C ASN A 268 5.11 -10.22 -25.79
N PHE A 269 4.12 -10.96 -26.28
CA PHE A 269 4.34 -12.30 -26.85
C PHE A 269 4.25 -12.34 -28.37
N ASN A 270 3.82 -11.25 -29.02
CA ASN A 270 3.57 -11.20 -30.46
C ASN A 270 2.66 -12.35 -30.94
N LYS A 271 1.54 -12.56 -30.22
CA LYS A 271 0.54 -13.60 -30.52
C LYS A 271 -0.85 -12.97 -30.59
N ASN A 272 -1.76 -13.58 -31.35
CA ASN A 272 -3.15 -13.12 -31.43
C ASN A 272 -4.01 -13.74 -30.30
N PHE A 273 -4.69 -12.89 -29.51
CA PHE A 273 -5.61 -13.32 -28.44
C PHE A 273 -7.10 -13.04 -28.77
N ASP A 274 -7.46 -12.75 -30.04
CA ASP A 274 -8.84 -12.49 -30.50
C ASP A 274 -9.81 -13.61 -30.10
N PHE A 275 -9.41 -14.87 -30.32
CA PHE A 275 -10.25 -16.02 -29.98
C PHE A 275 -10.52 -16.09 -28.48
N PHE A 276 -9.48 -15.90 -27.65
CA PHE A 276 -9.60 -15.86 -26.20
C PHE A 276 -10.51 -14.70 -25.75
N ARG A 277 -10.39 -13.52 -26.38
CA ARG A 277 -11.24 -12.36 -26.08
C ARG A 277 -12.72 -12.64 -26.33
N ARG A 278 -13.06 -13.44 -27.34
CA ARG A 278 -14.45 -13.86 -27.66
C ARG A 278 -14.94 -15.03 -26.81
N ASN A 279 -14.05 -15.88 -26.32
CA ASN A 279 -14.39 -17.13 -25.62
C ASN A 279 -13.88 -17.13 -24.17
N ARG A 280 -14.25 -16.10 -23.39
CA ARG A 280 -13.78 -15.99 -22.00
C ARG A 280 -14.31 -17.15 -21.14
N PRO A 281 -13.48 -17.76 -20.28
CA PRO A 281 -13.93 -18.81 -19.38
C PRO A 281 -14.93 -18.29 -18.35
N SER A 282 -16.05 -19.01 -18.18
CA SER A 282 -17.13 -18.65 -17.24
C SER A 282 -16.81 -18.93 -15.77
N PHE A 283 -15.76 -19.70 -15.48
CA PHE A 283 -15.38 -20.05 -14.11
C PHE A 283 -14.95 -18.82 -13.28
N PHE A 284 -14.33 -17.83 -13.91
CA PHE A 284 -13.85 -16.63 -13.23
C PHE A 284 -14.98 -15.60 -13.11
N LYS A 285 -15.14 -15.01 -11.91
CA LYS A 285 -16.22 -14.05 -11.67
C LYS A 285 -15.99 -12.70 -12.37
N ASN A 286 -14.75 -12.37 -12.69
CA ASN A 286 -14.36 -11.11 -13.33
C ASN A 286 -12.99 -11.22 -14.04
N ASN A 287 -12.64 -10.18 -14.79
CA ASN A 287 -11.37 -10.09 -15.53
C ASN A 287 -10.17 -10.14 -14.61
N ASP A 288 -10.23 -9.52 -13.44
CA ASP A 288 -9.11 -9.53 -12.50
C ASP A 288 -8.73 -10.97 -12.11
N GLN A 289 -9.71 -11.81 -11.73
CA GLN A 289 -9.45 -13.21 -11.38
C GLN A 289 -8.81 -14.00 -12.52
N LEU A 290 -9.32 -13.81 -13.74
CA LEU A 290 -8.80 -14.45 -14.94
C LEU A 290 -7.37 -13.99 -15.25
N ASN A 291 -7.11 -12.69 -15.20
CA ASN A 291 -5.78 -12.11 -15.46
C ASN A 291 -4.75 -12.62 -14.45
N TYR A 292 -5.09 -12.62 -13.15
CA TYR A 292 -4.19 -13.14 -12.12
C TYR A 292 -3.96 -14.66 -12.21
N PHE A 293 -4.95 -15.42 -12.67
CA PHE A 293 -4.77 -16.84 -12.98
C PHE A 293 -3.76 -17.03 -14.11
N ILE A 294 -3.88 -16.28 -15.21
CA ILE A 294 -2.94 -16.31 -16.35
C ILE A 294 -1.54 -15.89 -15.91
N ILE A 295 -1.41 -14.77 -15.17
CA ILE A 295 -0.13 -14.29 -14.63
C ILE A 295 0.58 -15.41 -13.86
N LYS A 296 -0.12 -16.04 -12.91
CA LYS A 296 0.44 -17.12 -12.10
C LYS A 296 0.78 -18.36 -12.94
N GLY A 297 -0.02 -18.68 -13.95
CA GLY A 297 0.23 -19.80 -14.87
C GLY A 297 1.54 -19.61 -15.64
N ILE A 298 1.75 -18.44 -16.23
CA ILE A 298 2.97 -18.07 -16.98
C ILE A 298 4.21 -18.03 -16.06
N GLN A 299 4.08 -17.43 -14.88
CA GLN A 299 5.18 -17.26 -13.92
C GLN A 299 5.61 -18.55 -13.20
N SER A 300 4.79 -19.60 -13.26
CA SER A 300 5.12 -20.86 -12.61
C SER A 300 6.13 -21.67 -13.42
N LYS A 301 6.88 -22.58 -12.78
CA LYS A 301 7.77 -23.53 -13.47
C LYS A 301 7.06 -24.80 -13.96
N ASN A 302 5.96 -25.16 -13.30
CA ASN A 302 5.19 -26.36 -13.55
C ASN A 302 3.84 -26.26 -12.83
N PHE A 303 2.97 -27.25 -13.07
CA PHE A 303 1.64 -27.33 -12.48
C PHE A 303 1.64 -27.27 -10.95
N ASN A 304 2.53 -28.00 -10.27
CA ASN A 304 2.58 -28.03 -8.81
C ASN A 304 2.95 -26.65 -8.23
N GLY A 305 3.89 -25.95 -8.86
CA GLY A 305 4.25 -24.57 -8.51
C GLY A 305 3.07 -23.62 -8.70
N PHE A 306 2.33 -23.77 -9.80
CA PHE A 306 1.15 -22.97 -10.08
C PHE A 306 0.04 -23.22 -9.07
N PHE A 307 -0.30 -24.48 -8.80
CA PHE A 307 -1.27 -24.84 -7.78
C PHE A 307 -0.90 -24.26 -6.42
N ARG A 308 0.35 -24.42 -5.97
CA ARG A 308 0.82 -23.87 -4.69
C ARG A 308 0.71 -22.34 -4.66
N SER A 309 1.15 -21.67 -5.72
CA SER A 309 1.09 -20.20 -5.84
C SER A 309 -0.35 -19.68 -5.84
N PHE A 310 -1.25 -20.34 -6.58
CA PHE A 310 -2.67 -20.00 -6.63
C PHE A 310 -3.34 -20.26 -5.27
N PHE A 311 -3.14 -21.44 -4.71
CA PHE A 311 -3.75 -21.86 -3.45
C PHE A 311 -3.39 -20.94 -2.28
N ASN A 312 -2.14 -20.48 -2.21
CA ASN A 312 -1.67 -19.54 -1.18
C ASN A 312 -2.34 -18.15 -1.28
N ASP A 313 -2.75 -17.73 -2.48
CA ASP A 313 -3.32 -16.40 -2.72
C ASP A 313 -4.83 -16.44 -3.04
N GLN A 314 -5.48 -17.61 -3.10
CA GLN A 314 -6.83 -17.76 -3.64
C GLN A 314 -7.85 -16.79 -3.01
N TYR A 315 -7.82 -16.62 -1.69
CA TYR A 315 -8.71 -15.70 -1.00
C TYR A 315 -8.38 -14.24 -1.32
N LYS A 316 -7.09 -13.89 -1.42
CA LYS A 316 -6.64 -12.55 -1.85
C LYS A 316 -7.02 -12.24 -3.30
N LEU A 317 -7.17 -13.27 -4.13
CA LEU A 317 -7.69 -13.20 -5.49
C LEU A 317 -9.24 -13.15 -5.53
N GLY A 318 -9.92 -13.17 -4.38
CA GLY A 318 -11.38 -13.07 -4.30
C GLY A 318 -12.12 -14.39 -4.57
N PHE A 319 -11.45 -15.53 -4.53
CA PHE A 319 -12.14 -16.83 -4.52
C PHE A 319 -12.69 -17.11 -3.12
N GLU A 320 -14.00 -17.38 -3.04
CA GLU A 320 -14.69 -17.61 -1.76
C GLU A 320 -14.52 -19.04 -1.25
N ASN A 321 -14.44 -20.01 -2.17
CA ASN A 321 -14.38 -21.43 -1.84
C ASN A 321 -12.98 -21.98 -2.10
N LYS A 322 -12.51 -22.81 -1.16
CA LYS A 322 -11.23 -23.50 -1.28
C LYS A 322 -11.23 -24.46 -2.48
N ILE A 323 -10.34 -24.22 -3.44
CA ILE A 323 -10.19 -25.09 -4.61
C ILE A 323 -9.15 -26.18 -4.29
N ASN A 324 -9.55 -27.45 -4.33
CA ASN A 324 -8.65 -28.58 -4.14
C ASN A 324 -7.83 -28.86 -5.42
N LYS A 325 -6.77 -29.67 -5.29
CA LYS A 325 -5.85 -29.93 -6.40
C LYS A 325 -6.54 -30.51 -7.64
N LYS A 326 -7.45 -31.48 -7.47
CA LYS A 326 -8.18 -32.12 -8.58
C LYS A 326 -9.08 -31.13 -9.34
N LYS A 327 -9.83 -30.29 -8.62
CA LYS A 327 -10.66 -29.24 -9.24
C LYS A 327 -9.79 -28.20 -9.95
N PHE A 328 -8.64 -27.86 -9.38
CA PHE A 328 -7.69 -26.94 -9.99
C PHE A 328 -7.04 -27.54 -11.25
N GLU A 329 -6.73 -28.83 -11.25
CA GLU A 329 -6.24 -29.55 -12.43
C GLU A 329 -7.24 -29.50 -13.58
N LEU A 330 -8.50 -29.86 -13.30
CA LEU A 330 -9.58 -29.77 -14.28
C LEU A 330 -9.76 -28.34 -14.81
N LEU A 331 -9.66 -27.33 -13.94
CA LEU A 331 -9.70 -25.92 -14.32
C LEU A 331 -8.58 -25.57 -15.31
N VAL A 332 -7.34 -25.98 -15.02
CA VAL A 332 -6.18 -25.69 -15.86
C VAL A 332 -6.28 -26.40 -17.21
N CYS A 333 -6.62 -27.69 -17.23
CA CYS A 333 -6.81 -28.45 -18.46
C CYS A 333 -7.90 -27.81 -19.33
N ASN A 334 -9.11 -27.61 -18.79
CA ASN A 334 -10.20 -26.98 -19.52
C ASN A 334 -9.86 -25.57 -20.02
N PHE A 335 -9.05 -24.82 -19.27
CA PHE A 335 -8.59 -23.50 -19.69
C PHE A 335 -7.64 -23.60 -20.89
N LEU A 336 -6.64 -24.49 -20.83
CA LEU A 336 -5.64 -24.64 -21.89
C LEU A 336 -6.24 -25.25 -23.16
N ASP A 337 -7.06 -26.30 -23.03
CA ASP A 337 -7.71 -26.98 -24.16
C ASP A 337 -8.57 -26.01 -24.99
N LYS A 338 -9.25 -25.07 -24.32
CA LYS A 338 -10.09 -24.06 -24.98
C LYS A 338 -9.30 -22.84 -25.44
N ASN A 339 -8.07 -22.65 -24.98
CA ASN A 339 -7.28 -21.45 -25.22
C ASN A 339 -5.83 -21.80 -25.55
N SER A 340 -5.64 -22.51 -26.66
CA SER A 340 -4.35 -23.06 -27.10
C SER A 340 -3.21 -22.04 -27.22
N VAL A 341 -3.54 -20.74 -27.40
CA VAL A 341 -2.54 -19.65 -27.36
C VAL A 341 -1.71 -19.64 -26.07
N PHE A 342 -2.28 -20.12 -24.95
CA PHE A 342 -1.65 -20.19 -23.64
C PHE A 342 -0.88 -21.49 -23.37
N GLU A 343 -1.08 -22.57 -24.13
CA GLU A 343 -0.36 -23.85 -23.92
C GLU A 343 1.15 -23.64 -23.95
N ASN A 344 1.62 -22.84 -24.92
CA ASN A 344 3.02 -22.50 -25.09
C ASN A 344 3.49 -21.32 -24.22
N LEU A 345 2.63 -20.74 -23.39
CA LEU A 345 2.95 -19.60 -22.51
C LEU A 345 2.95 -19.99 -21.03
N PHE A 346 2.14 -20.96 -20.64
CA PHE A 346 2.10 -21.44 -19.27
C PHE A 346 3.40 -22.17 -18.91
N PHE A 347 3.73 -22.11 -17.63
CA PHE A 347 4.89 -22.79 -17.04
C PHE A 347 6.27 -22.34 -17.56
N LYS A 348 6.37 -21.13 -18.12
CA LYS A 348 7.64 -20.60 -18.65
C LYS A 348 8.56 -20.00 -17.59
N ASN A 349 8.08 -19.82 -16.36
CA ASN A 349 8.83 -19.17 -15.27
C ASN A 349 9.36 -17.78 -15.68
N VAL A 350 8.57 -17.06 -16.47
CA VAL A 350 8.86 -15.70 -16.92
C VAL A 350 8.06 -14.73 -16.08
N ASP A 351 8.72 -13.69 -15.55
CA ASP A 351 7.99 -12.58 -14.97
C ASP A 351 7.28 -11.80 -16.07
N LEU A 352 5.95 -11.85 -16.07
CA LEU A 352 5.14 -11.21 -17.08
C LEU A 352 5.25 -9.67 -17.01
N GLY A 353 5.53 -9.09 -15.84
CA GLY A 353 5.70 -7.64 -15.69
C GLY A 353 4.41 -6.81 -15.76
N TRP A 354 3.23 -7.41 -15.55
CA TRP A 354 1.94 -6.66 -15.59
C TRP A 354 1.90 -5.54 -14.55
N GLN A 355 2.23 -5.83 -13.29
CA GLN A 355 2.20 -4.80 -12.24
C GLN A 355 3.26 -3.71 -12.50
N GLU A 356 4.45 -4.09 -12.98
CA GLU A 356 5.48 -3.14 -13.40
C GLU A 356 4.95 -2.21 -14.50
N PHE A 357 4.29 -2.78 -15.52
CA PHE A 357 3.67 -2.00 -16.59
C PHE A 357 2.66 -0.98 -16.03
N VAL A 358 1.71 -1.43 -15.21
CA VAL A 358 0.69 -0.55 -14.59
C VAL A 358 1.34 0.54 -13.72
N ASP A 359 2.37 0.20 -12.95
CA ASP A 359 3.05 1.15 -12.06
C ASP A 359 3.86 2.20 -12.84
N ASN A 360 4.56 1.82 -13.91
CA ASN A 360 5.22 2.79 -14.79
C ASN A 360 4.21 3.75 -15.45
N TRP A 361 3.02 3.26 -15.79
CA TRP A 361 1.95 4.13 -16.29
C TRP A 361 1.43 5.09 -15.25
N PHE A 362 1.16 4.58 -14.05
CA PHE A 362 0.74 5.43 -12.96
C PHE A 362 1.76 6.54 -12.67
N PHE A 363 3.07 6.23 -12.71
CA PHE A 363 4.11 7.24 -12.54
C PHE A 363 4.06 8.35 -13.60
N LYS A 364 3.77 8.03 -14.87
CA LYS A 364 3.59 9.06 -15.92
C LYS A 364 2.40 9.98 -15.62
N LEU A 365 1.29 9.41 -15.15
CA LEU A 365 0.13 10.19 -14.72
C LEU A 365 0.46 11.06 -13.50
N VAL A 366 1.21 10.51 -12.52
CA VAL A 366 1.70 11.27 -11.36
C VAL A 366 2.54 12.46 -11.80
N LYS A 367 3.49 12.26 -12.73
CA LYS A 367 4.33 13.33 -13.29
C LYS A 367 3.50 14.42 -13.97
N LYS A 368 2.40 14.05 -14.64
CA LYS A 368 1.49 14.98 -15.33
C LYS A 368 0.58 15.74 -14.37
N PHE A 369 -0.04 15.04 -13.42
CA PHE A 369 -1.17 15.54 -12.65
C PHE A 369 -0.80 16.13 -11.29
N SER A 370 0.32 15.72 -10.69
CA SER A 370 0.75 16.28 -9.40
C SER A 370 1.04 17.79 -9.48
N PRO A 371 1.74 18.32 -10.52
CA PRO A 371 1.94 19.76 -10.66
C PRO A 371 0.66 20.55 -10.91
N ALA A 372 -0.38 19.91 -11.46
CA ALA A 372 -1.69 20.51 -11.69
C ALA A 372 -2.62 20.41 -10.46
N GLU A 373 -2.10 19.93 -9.32
CA GLU A 373 -2.86 19.64 -8.09
C GLU A 373 -4.08 18.73 -8.31
N ILE A 374 -4.01 17.81 -9.29
CA ILE A 374 -5.06 16.83 -9.59
C ILE A 374 -4.73 15.52 -8.86
N PRO A 375 -5.46 15.17 -7.78
CA PRO A 375 -5.16 13.96 -7.03
C PRO A 375 -5.62 12.71 -7.80
N ILE A 376 -4.69 11.77 -7.96
CA ILE A 376 -4.95 10.45 -8.52
C ILE A 376 -4.42 9.37 -7.57
N PHE A 377 -5.12 8.24 -7.51
CA PHE A 377 -4.73 7.10 -6.66
C PHE A 377 -4.80 5.81 -7.46
N GLN A 378 -3.82 4.94 -7.28
CA GLN A 378 -3.82 3.64 -7.95
C GLN A 378 -3.90 2.51 -6.93
N ILE A 379 -4.96 1.71 -7.07
CA ILE A 379 -5.18 0.46 -6.32
C ILE A 379 -5.15 -0.67 -7.34
N LYS A 380 -4.14 -1.54 -7.26
CA LYS A 380 -3.89 -2.56 -8.29
C LYS A 380 -3.81 -1.92 -9.68
N ASP A 381 -4.69 -2.33 -10.58
CA ASP A 381 -4.85 -1.87 -11.95
C ASP A 381 -6.05 -0.91 -12.09
N LYS A 382 -6.50 -0.30 -10.99
CA LYS A 382 -7.56 0.71 -10.98
C LYS A 382 -6.98 2.08 -10.63
N ILE A 383 -7.25 3.10 -11.44
CA ILE A 383 -6.85 4.49 -11.20
C ILE A 383 -8.07 5.31 -10.81
N PHE A 384 -8.09 5.84 -9.60
CA PHE A 384 -9.15 6.66 -9.02
C PHE A 384 -8.85 8.14 -9.17
N PHE A 385 -9.88 8.91 -9.50
CA PHE A 385 -9.83 10.36 -9.66
C PHE A 385 -11.22 10.98 -9.40
N SER A 386 -11.27 12.27 -9.07
CA SER A 386 -12.54 12.98 -8.89
C SER A 386 -13.32 13.07 -10.21
N ASN A 387 -14.65 12.94 -10.16
CA ASN A 387 -15.52 13.14 -11.32
C ASN A 387 -15.35 14.55 -11.93
N SER A 388 -14.96 15.56 -11.15
CA SER A 388 -14.73 16.93 -11.63
C SER A 388 -13.60 17.05 -12.67
N VAL A 389 -12.64 16.11 -12.66
CA VAL A 389 -11.51 16.09 -13.59
C VAL A 389 -11.61 14.94 -14.60
N ASN A 390 -12.77 14.29 -14.68
CA ASN A 390 -12.96 13.07 -15.47
C ASN A 390 -12.51 13.24 -16.92
N LYS A 391 -12.94 14.32 -17.58
CA LYS A 391 -12.61 14.56 -19.00
C LYS A 391 -11.09 14.60 -19.22
N ILE A 392 -10.37 15.42 -18.45
CA ILE A 392 -8.93 15.62 -18.60
C ILE A 392 -8.15 14.33 -18.30
N VAL A 393 -8.51 13.62 -17.24
CA VAL A 393 -7.83 12.38 -16.85
C VAL A 393 -8.03 11.29 -17.91
N ILE A 394 -9.26 11.16 -18.41
CA ILE A 394 -9.60 10.16 -19.43
C ILE A 394 -8.90 10.48 -20.76
N GLU A 395 -8.94 11.72 -21.24
CA GLU A 395 -8.28 12.12 -22.48
C GLU A 395 -6.77 11.83 -22.43
N GLU A 396 -6.10 12.10 -21.29
CA GLU A 396 -4.69 11.79 -21.12
C GLU A 396 -4.43 10.26 -21.16
N ILE A 397 -5.26 9.46 -20.47
CA ILE A 397 -5.16 8.00 -20.50
C ILE A 397 -5.40 7.46 -21.91
N GLU A 398 -6.41 7.95 -22.62
CA GLU A 398 -6.67 7.56 -24.02
C GLU A 398 -5.49 7.86 -24.93
N ASN A 399 -5.00 9.10 -24.91
CA ASN A 399 -3.86 9.54 -25.73
C ASN A 399 -2.63 8.66 -25.51
N ILE A 400 -2.41 8.32 -24.25
CA ILE A 400 -1.35 7.44 -23.82
C ILE A 400 -1.54 6.01 -24.39
N PHE A 401 -2.71 5.41 -24.19
CA PHE A 401 -2.94 4.00 -24.52
C PHE A 401 -3.06 3.80 -26.04
N GLN A 402 -3.61 4.77 -26.78
CA GLN A 402 -3.68 4.75 -28.24
C GLN A 402 -2.27 4.68 -28.84
N LYS A 403 -1.34 5.52 -28.35
CA LYS A 403 0.07 5.49 -28.75
C LYS A 403 0.76 4.19 -28.36
N LEU A 404 0.45 3.64 -27.18
CA LEU A 404 1.14 2.45 -26.70
C LEU A 404 0.76 1.19 -27.47
N PHE A 405 -0.52 1.02 -27.74
CA PHE A 405 -1.09 -0.18 -28.34
C PHE A 405 -1.42 -0.02 -29.83
N ASN A 406 -1.10 1.14 -30.44
CA ASN A 406 -1.44 1.49 -31.82
C ASN A 406 -2.94 1.29 -32.12
N LEU A 407 -3.80 1.65 -31.17
CA LEU A 407 -5.26 1.51 -31.30
C LEU A 407 -5.86 2.79 -31.86
N LYS A 408 -6.67 2.69 -32.92
CA LYS A 408 -7.38 3.84 -33.53
C LYS A 408 -8.42 4.45 -32.59
N LYS A 409 -9.07 3.62 -31.78
CA LYS A 409 -10.06 4.02 -30.78
C LYS A 409 -9.98 3.04 -29.61
N ILE A 410 -10.20 3.57 -28.41
CA ILE A 410 -10.24 2.77 -27.20
C ILE A 410 -11.65 2.89 -26.61
N ASN A 411 -12.31 1.75 -26.44
CA ASN A 411 -13.52 1.69 -25.63
C ASN A 411 -13.11 1.33 -24.22
N PHE A 412 -13.09 2.29 -23.31
CA PHE A 412 -12.84 2.05 -21.90
C PHE A 412 -14.15 2.17 -21.11
N SER A 413 -14.23 1.40 -20.05
CA SER A 413 -15.27 1.54 -19.04
C SER A 413 -14.73 2.38 -17.90
N VAL A 414 -15.40 3.49 -17.61
CA VAL A 414 -15.17 4.29 -16.40
C VAL A 414 -16.18 3.85 -15.36
N GLY A 415 -15.67 3.27 -14.28
CA GLY A 415 -16.50 2.95 -13.13
C GLY A 415 -16.81 4.20 -12.30
N LYS A 416 -17.97 4.20 -11.65
CA LYS A 416 -18.40 5.29 -10.76
C LYS A 416 -18.50 4.75 -9.33
N CYS A 417 -17.83 5.42 -8.42
CA CYS A 417 -18.03 5.20 -6.99
C CYS A 417 -19.33 5.87 -6.54
N TYR A 418 -19.81 5.42 -5.39
CA TYR A 418 -21.00 5.92 -4.74
C TYR A 418 -20.86 7.41 -4.37
N ASP A 419 -21.90 8.19 -4.64
CA ASP A 419 -21.94 9.61 -4.28
C ASP A 419 -22.56 9.81 -2.89
N PHE A 420 -21.69 9.93 -1.90
CA PHE A 420 -22.06 10.15 -0.50
C PHE A 420 -22.66 11.53 -0.22
N ASN A 421 -22.58 12.48 -1.15
CA ASN A 421 -23.11 13.83 -1.00
C ASN A 421 -24.39 14.08 -1.81
N SER A 422 -24.85 13.11 -2.60
CA SER A 422 -26.11 13.25 -3.34
C SER A 422 -27.30 13.50 -2.37
N LYS A 423 -28.08 14.54 -2.64
CA LYS A 423 -29.34 14.81 -1.93
C LYS A 423 -30.32 13.67 -2.23
N ARG A 424 -30.35 12.64 -1.38
CA ARG A 424 -31.33 11.55 -1.48
C ARG A 424 -32.70 12.03 -0.99
N ASN A 425 -33.76 11.71 -1.72
CA ASN A 425 -35.15 11.86 -1.26
C ASN A 425 -35.36 11.07 0.04
N PHE A 426 -36.27 11.53 0.91
CA PHE A 426 -36.53 10.97 2.25
C PHE A 426 -36.67 9.43 2.26
N PHE A 427 -37.40 8.87 1.30
CA PHE A 427 -37.57 7.42 1.14
C PHE A 427 -36.29 6.66 0.76
N ASN A 428 -35.44 7.24 -0.09
CA ASN A 428 -34.14 6.65 -0.45
C ASN A 428 -33.14 6.69 0.71
N LYS A 429 -33.31 7.63 1.65
CA LYS A 429 -32.48 7.76 2.86
C LYS A 429 -32.80 6.70 3.92
N LEU A 430 -34.05 6.23 3.96
CA LEU A 430 -34.54 5.13 4.82
C LEU A 430 -34.12 3.75 4.29
N LEU A 431 -34.06 3.56 2.97
CA LEU A 431 -33.70 2.29 2.33
C LEU A 431 -32.20 2.11 2.12
N SER A 432 -31.42 3.20 2.12
CA SER A 432 -29.97 3.12 1.95
C SER A 432 -29.25 2.77 3.26
N ASN A 433 -28.65 1.59 3.34
CA ASN A 433 -27.76 1.19 4.44
C ASN A 433 -26.40 1.92 4.45
N GLU A 434 -26.14 2.77 3.46
CA GLU A 434 -24.85 3.44 3.25
C GLU A 434 -24.80 4.75 4.03
N LYS A 435 -24.58 4.64 5.35
CA LYS A 435 -24.33 5.76 6.24
C LYS A 435 -22.84 6.10 6.25
N VAL A 436 -22.53 7.40 6.30
CA VAL A 436 -21.18 7.89 6.57
C VAL A 436 -20.77 7.45 7.98
N SER A 437 -19.59 6.85 8.10
CA SER A 437 -19.06 6.33 9.34
C SER A 437 -18.54 7.45 10.25
N LYS A 438 -18.49 7.20 11.57
CA LYS A 438 -17.93 8.19 12.51
C LYS A 438 -16.46 8.44 12.22
N ARG A 439 -15.73 7.37 11.90
CA ARG A 439 -14.31 7.42 11.49
C ARG A 439 -14.10 8.36 10.29
N TYR A 440 -14.94 8.27 9.26
CA TYR A 440 -14.84 9.15 8.10
C TYR A 440 -15.18 10.60 8.46
N ALA A 441 -16.24 10.82 9.25
CA ALA A 441 -16.63 12.17 9.69
C ALA A 441 -15.50 12.88 10.47
N GLU A 442 -14.78 12.16 11.34
CA GLU A 442 -13.62 12.68 12.06
C GLU A 442 -12.48 13.08 11.11
N ARG A 443 -12.12 12.21 10.17
CA ARG A 443 -11.07 12.51 9.17
C ARG A 443 -11.48 13.65 8.24
N ASN A 444 -12.75 13.71 7.85
CA ASN A 444 -13.27 14.79 7.04
C ASN A 444 -13.19 16.14 7.77
N LYS A 445 -13.54 16.18 9.07
CA LYS A 445 -13.39 17.41 9.87
C LYS A 445 -11.94 17.88 9.92
N ILE A 446 -10.99 16.96 10.07
CA ILE A 446 -9.55 17.29 10.04
C ILE A 446 -9.15 17.84 8.67
N TYR A 447 -9.59 17.19 7.59
CA TYR A 447 -9.34 17.63 6.22
C TYR A 447 -9.88 19.04 5.94
N LEU A 448 -11.12 19.34 6.33
CA LEU A 448 -11.72 20.67 6.16
C LEU A 448 -10.96 21.74 6.95
N ASN A 449 -10.63 21.48 8.21
CA ASN A 449 -9.82 22.41 9.02
C ASN A 449 -8.44 22.71 8.39
N ILE A 450 -7.83 21.74 7.71
CA ILE A 450 -6.55 21.95 7.00
C ILE A 450 -6.75 22.82 5.77
N LYS A 451 -7.85 22.62 5.05
CA LYS A 451 -8.18 23.38 3.85
C LYS A 451 -8.48 24.84 4.18
N ASP A 452 -9.25 25.09 5.25
CA ASP A 452 -9.67 26.43 5.65
C ASP A 452 -8.52 27.27 6.24
N ASN A 453 -7.55 26.65 6.91
CA ASN A 453 -6.35 27.33 7.43
C ASN A 453 -5.26 27.60 6.38
N LYS A 454 -5.47 27.21 5.12
CA LYS A 454 -4.57 27.47 3.99
C LYS A 454 -5.22 28.38 2.92
N GLY A 455 -6.38 28.96 3.23
CA GLY A 455 -7.10 29.93 2.40
C GLY A 455 -6.63 31.36 2.62
#